data_AF-A0A7S1DYK2-F1
#
_entry.id   AF-A0A7S1DYK2-F1
#
_cell.length_a   1.000
_cell.length_b   1.000
_cell.length_c   1.000
_cell.angle_alpha   90.00
_cell.angle_beta   90.00
_cell.angle_gamma   90.00
#
_symmetry.space_group_name_H-M   'P 1'
#
loop_
_entity.id
_entity.type
_entity.pdbx_description
1 polymer ?
#
loop_
_entity_poly.entity_id
_entity_poly.type
_entity_poly.pdbx_seq_one_letter_code
_entity_poly.pdbx_strand_id
1 'polypeptide(L)'
;PIKCPAWVCCLLPCIKSIPSMKKYREIQPDDAEVLRDSKWTRYDAASLVRGDIIKVMEGDTIPADCILLSGDSDILVDMRTVTGEDCPRSIQSIEGKFQPVTLYYGGRFLQGSAMAVVVAIGPDTLVASLIRQRKFPPRESVLVGENDEEDVGIALLSLEETPIA
;
A
#
# COMPACT_ATOMS: atom_id res chain seq x y z
N PRO A 1 -27.45 -0.92 -12.73
CA PRO A 1 -26.80 -0.14 -13.81
C PRO A 1 -26.88 1.37 -13.55
N ILE A 2 -25.72 2.00 -13.32
CA ILE A 2 -25.61 3.44 -13.12
C ILE A 2 -25.98 4.10 -14.45
N LYS A 3 -27.06 4.90 -14.50
CA LYS A 3 -27.43 5.68 -15.68
C LYS A 3 -26.47 6.87 -15.83
N CYS A 4 -25.31 6.64 -16.42
CA CYS A 4 -24.38 7.72 -16.73
C CYS A 4 -24.74 8.39 -18.07
N PRO A 5 -24.67 9.73 -18.18
CA PRO A 5 -24.83 10.43 -19.45
C PRO A 5 -23.80 9.98 -20.50
N ALA A 6 -24.18 9.96 -21.78
CA ALA A 6 -23.30 9.51 -22.87
C ALA A 6 -21.96 10.27 -22.93
N TRP A 7 -21.95 11.57 -22.59
CA TRP A 7 -20.73 12.39 -22.57
C TRP A 7 -19.72 11.92 -21.50
N VAL A 8 -20.18 11.35 -20.39
CA VAL A 8 -19.30 10.75 -19.37
C VAL A 8 -18.60 9.53 -19.95
N CYS A 9 -19.32 8.69 -20.71
CA CYS A 9 -18.78 7.49 -21.32
C CYS A 9 -17.65 7.79 -22.32
N CYS A 10 -17.76 8.90 -23.06
CA CYS A 10 -16.72 9.36 -23.99
C CYS A 10 -15.45 9.89 -23.30
N LEU A 11 -15.56 10.35 -22.04
CA LEU A 11 -14.42 10.87 -21.26
C LEU A 11 -13.69 9.77 -20.48
N LEU A 12 -14.35 8.64 -20.19
CA LEU A 12 -13.76 7.55 -19.42
C LEU A 12 -12.43 7.03 -19.99
N PRO A 13 -12.25 6.85 -21.32
CA PRO A 13 -10.96 6.45 -21.88
C PRO A 13 -9.84 7.45 -21.55
N CYS A 14 -10.13 8.75 -21.66
CA CYS A 14 -9.18 9.81 -21.35
C CYS A 14 -8.79 9.81 -19.86
N ILE A 15 -9.76 9.72 -18.96
CA ILE A 15 -9.51 9.67 -17.50
C ILE A 15 -8.69 8.42 -17.14
N LYS A 16 -9.03 7.25 -17.68
CA LYS A 16 -8.29 6.00 -17.45
C LYS A 16 -6.89 6.01 -18.05
N SER A 17 -6.60 6.91 -18.99
CA SER A 17 -5.29 7.04 -19.64
C SER A 17 -4.29 7.90 -18.85
N ILE A 18 -4.77 8.71 -17.89
CA ILE A 18 -3.93 9.58 -17.06
C ILE A 18 -2.91 8.73 -16.27
N PRO A 19 -1.62 9.10 -16.22
CA PRO A 19 -0.58 8.33 -15.54
C PRO A 19 -0.94 7.95 -14.10
N SER A 20 -1.48 8.89 -13.32
CA SER A 20 -1.90 8.64 -11.94
C SER A 20 -3.01 7.58 -11.84
N MET A 21 -3.97 7.59 -12.76
CA MET A 21 -5.06 6.61 -12.78
C MET A 21 -4.58 5.23 -13.23
N LYS A 22 -3.61 5.17 -14.16
CA LYS A 22 -2.97 3.90 -14.53
C LYS A 22 -2.24 3.30 -13.34
N LYS A 23 -1.41 4.11 -12.66
CA LYS A 23 -0.62 3.64 -11.52
C LYS A 23 -1.47 3.22 -10.33
N TYR A 24 -2.55 3.96 -10.04
CA TYR A 24 -3.52 3.56 -9.01
C TYR A 24 -4.17 2.21 -9.31
N ARG A 25 -4.53 1.96 -10.58
CA ARG A 25 -5.12 0.67 -10.98
C ARG A 25 -4.15 -0.50 -10.89
N GLU A 26 -2.84 -0.27 -11.04
CA GLU A 26 -1.81 -1.32 -10.90
C GLU A 26 -1.65 -1.80 -9.46
N ILE A 27 -1.89 -0.92 -8.48
CA ILE A 27 -1.75 -1.23 -7.05
C ILE A 27 -3.05 -1.60 -6.35
N GLN A 28 -4.15 -1.65 -7.09
CA GLN A 28 -5.44 -1.99 -6.53
C GLN A 28 -5.56 -3.52 -6.40
N PRO A 29 -5.74 -4.05 -5.18
CA PRO A 29 -6.02 -5.46 -4.98
C PRO A 29 -7.49 -5.78 -5.27
N ASP A 30 -7.74 -6.98 -5.77
CA ASP A 30 -9.09 -7.48 -6.03
C ASP A 30 -9.70 -8.14 -4.78
N ASP A 31 -8.92 -8.96 -4.07
CA ASP A 31 -9.35 -9.69 -2.89
C ASP A 31 -8.31 -9.66 -1.76
N ALA A 32 -8.73 -10.09 -0.57
CA ALA A 32 -7.89 -10.23 0.60
C ALA A 32 -8.31 -11.47 1.40
N GLU A 33 -7.34 -12.21 1.95
CA GLU A 33 -7.60 -13.32 2.87
C GLU A 33 -7.72 -12.78 4.30
N VAL A 34 -8.91 -12.88 4.89
CA VAL A 34 -9.25 -12.28 6.19
C VAL A 34 -9.65 -13.35 7.19
N LEU A 35 -9.23 -13.19 8.44
CA LEU A 35 -9.65 -14.00 9.56
C LEU A 35 -10.90 -13.39 10.23
N ARG A 36 -12.05 -14.00 10.00
CA ARG A 36 -13.31 -13.67 10.68
C ARG A 36 -13.94 -14.95 11.23
N ASP A 37 -14.55 -14.88 12.42
CA ASP A 37 -15.14 -16.05 13.08
C ASP A 37 -14.19 -17.26 13.19
N SER A 38 -12.90 -16.98 13.43
CA SER A 38 -11.81 -17.97 13.48
C SER A 38 -11.60 -18.78 12.19
N LYS A 39 -12.10 -18.28 11.06
CA LYS A 39 -11.94 -18.89 9.73
C LYS A 39 -11.27 -17.93 8.77
N TRP A 40 -10.35 -18.45 7.97
CA TRP A 40 -9.77 -17.74 6.85
C TRP A 40 -10.74 -17.77 5.67
N THR A 41 -11.09 -16.61 5.15
CA THR A 41 -12.01 -16.48 4.02
C THR A 41 -11.57 -15.31 3.15
N ARG A 42 -11.65 -15.48 1.83
CA ARG A 42 -11.37 -14.41 0.88
C ARG A 42 -12.58 -13.49 0.76
N TYR A 43 -12.33 -12.20 0.96
CA TYR A 43 -13.30 -11.13 0.79
C TYR A 43 -12.81 -10.16 -0.29
N ASP A 44 -13.73 -9.41 -0.88
CA ASP A 44 -13.39 -8.26 -1.71
C ASP A 44 -12.54 -7.29 -0.87
N ALA A 45 -11.41 -6.82 -1.42
CA ALA A 45 -10.54 -5.86 -0.75
C ALA A 45 -11.31 -4.58 -0.34
N ALA A 46 -12.35 -4.20 -1.09
CA ALA A 46 -13.20 -3.06 -0.78
C ALA A 46 -14.10 -3.26 0.47
N SER A 47 -14.25 -4.50 0.94
CA SER A 47 -15.09 -4.85 2.10
C SER A 47 -14.33 -4.98 3.42
N LEU A 48 -13.03 -4.66 3.40
CA LEU A 48 -12.17 -4.64 4.59
C LEU A 48 -12.58 -3.50 5.54
N VAL A 49 -12.51 -3.78 6.83
CA VAL A 49 -12.73 -2.82 7.91
C VAL A 49 -11.52 -2.72 8.82
N ARG A 50 -11.37 -1.60 9.53
CA ARG A 50 -10.35 -1.46 10.56
C ARG A 50 -10.51 -2.53 11.64
N GLY A 51 -9.41 -3.14 12.05
CA GLY A 51 -9.37 -4.24 13.01
C GLY A 51 -9.47 -5.64 12.38
N ASP A 52 -9.74 -5.76 11.09
CA ASP A 52 -9.62 -7.05 10.39
C ASP A 52 -8.18 -7.56 10.48
N ILE A 53 -8.02 -8.86 10.66
CA ILE A 53 -6.72 -9.54 10.56
C ILE A 53 -6.65 -10.16 9.18
N ILE A 54 -5.63 -9.78 8.42
CA ILE A 54 -5.38 -10.30 7.08
C ILE A 54 -4.16 -11.20 7.07
N LYS A 55 -4.15 -12.15 6.15
CA LYS A 55 -2.97 -12.92 5.78
C LYS A 55 -2.48 -12.44 4.43
N VAL A 56 -1.18 -12.22 4.33
CA VAL A 56 -0.50 -11.80 3.11
C VAL A 56 0.58 -12.82 2.80
N MET A 57 0.71 -13.20 1.54
CA MET A 57 1.70 -14.15 1.05
C MET A 57 2.48 -13.56 -0.11
N GLU A 58 3.59 -14.21 -0.45
CA GLU A 58 4.37 -13.88 -1.64
C GLU A 58 3.50 -13.72 -2.90
N GLY A 59 3.70 -12.60 -3.59
CA GLY A 59 2.95 -12.21 -4.79
C GLY A 59 1.74 -11.31 -4.52
N ASP A 60 1.22 -11.30 -3.30
CA ASP A 60 0.03 -10.53 -2.94
C ASP A 60 0.29 -9.02 -2.89
N THR A 61 -0.76 -8.26 -3.16
CA THR A 61 -0.78 -6.81 -2.97
C THR A 61 -1.47 -6.48 -1.66
N ILE A 62 -0.86 -5.61 -0.86
CA ILE A 62 -1.36 -5.23 0.46
C ILE A 62 -2.69 -4.45 0.30
N PRO A 63 -3.81 -4.94 0.87
CA PRO A 63 -5.15 -4.44 0.56
C PRO A 63 -5.63 -3.27 1.40
N ALA A 64 -4.90 -2.91 2.45
CA ALA A 64 -5.17 -1.76 3.31
C ALA A 64 -3.87 -1.37 4.04
N ASP A 65 -3.85 -0.23 4.73
CA ASP A 65 -2.73 0.10 5.60
C ASP A 65 -2.82 -0.77 6.86
N CYS A 66 -1.79 -1.57 7.11
CA CYS A 66 -1.78 -2.60 8.14
C CYS A 66 -0.54 -2.50 9.02
N ILE A 67 -0.62 -3.03 10.24
CA ILE A 67 0.52 -3.26 11.11
C ILE A 67 0.81 -4.76 11.15
N LEU A 68 2.07 -5.13 10.90
CA LEU A 68 2.54 -6.50 10.94
C LEU A 68 2.38 -7.07 12.37
N LEU A 69 1.77 -8.24 12.49
CA LEU A 69 1.60 -8.95 13.77
C LEU A 69 2.58 -10.10 13.91
N SER A 70 2.68 -10.93 12.88
CA SER A 70 3.51 -12.13 12.86
C SER A 70 3.80 -12.55 11.41
N GLY A 71 4.73 -13.46 11.22
CA GLY A 71 5.09 -13.96 9.89
C GLY A 71 6.38 -14.77 9.92
N ASP A 72 6.88 -15.07 8.73
CA ASP A 72 8.14 -15.78 8.52
C ASP A 72 9.35 -14.94 8.97
N SER A 73 10.47 -15.62 9.25
CA SER A 73 11.68 -14.98 9.77
C SER A 73 12.28 -13.93 8.83
N ASP A 74 12.14 -14.14 7.52
CA ASP A 74 12.65 -13.25 6.45
C ASP A 74 11.51 -12.89 5.51
N ILE A 75 11.07 -11.63 5.60
CA ILE A 75 10.00 -11.07 4.78
C ILE A 75 10.59 -9.95 3.91
N LEU A 76 10.19 -9.92 2.64
CA LEU A 76 10.57 -8.85 1.72
C LEU A 76 9.32 -8.16 1.16
N VAL A 77 9.23 -6.85 1.31
CA VAL A 77 8.07 -6.06 0.85
C VAL A 77 8.55 -4.91 -0.03
N ASP A 78 7.98 -4.80 -1.22
CA ASP A 78 8.19 -3.66 -2.12
C ASP A 78 7.11 -2.60 -1.88
N MET A 79 7.55 -1.43 -1.41
CA MET A 79 6.70 -0.26 -1.20
C MET A 79 6.98 0.87 -2.20
N ARG A 80 7.88 0.67 -3.18
CA ARG A 80 8.35 1.70 -4.13
C ARG A 80 7.21 2.39 -4.86
N THR A 81 6.18 1.64 -5.23
CA THR A 81 5.04 2.23 -5.94
C THR A 81 4.24 3.23 -5.09
N VAL A 82 4.29 3.09 -3.76
CA VAL A 82 3.55 3.90 -2.81
C VAL A 82 4.43 4.99 -2.20
N THR A 83 5.57 4.60 -1.63
CA THR A 83 6.46 5.48 -0.88
C THR A 83 7.53 6.12 -1.75
N GLY A 84 7.87 5.53 -2.90
CA GLY A 84 8.99 5.96 -3.73
C GLY A 84 10.37 5.48 -3.23
N GLU A 85 10.41 4.56 -2.26
CA GLU A 85 11.66 3.95 -1.78
C GLU A 85 12.34 3.15 -2.90
N ASP A 86 13.66 3.29 -3.07
CA ASP A 86 14.40 2.64 -4.16
C ASP A 86 14.59 1.13 -3.95
N CYS A 87 14.67 0.71 -2.69
CA CYS A 87 14.91 -0.67 -2.31
C CYS A 87 13.71 -1.27 -1.56
N PRO A 88 13.41 -2.56 -1.78
CA PRO A 88 12.41 -3.26 -0.98
C PRO A 88 12.83 -3.30 0.49
N ARG A 89 11.85 -3.25 1.37
CA ARG A 89 12.05 -3.31 2.81
C ARG A 89 12.21 -4.77 3.24
N SER A 90 13.38 -5.09 3.80
CA SER A 90 13.61 -6.36 4.47
C SER A 90 13.12 -6.27 5.91
N ILE A 91 12.24 -7.18 6.31
CA ILE A 91 11.69 -7.28 7.65
C ILE A 91 12.16 -8.60 8.23
N GLN A 92 12.99 -8.52 9.28
CA GLN A 92 13.51 -9.69 9.97
C GLN A 92 12.92 -9.81 11.37
N SER A 93 12.62 -11.05 11.75
CA SER A 93 12.20 -11.36 13.12
C SER A 93 13.43 -11.49 14.02
N ILE A 94 13.49 -10.74 15.12
CA ILE A 94 14.54 -10.87 16.14
C ILE A 94 13.93 -11.63 17.32
N GLU A 95 14.45 -12.83 17.62
CA GLU A 95 13.93 -13.71 18.68
C GLU A 95 12.43 -14.03 18.56
N GLY A 96 11.91 -14.12 17.33
CA GLY A 96 10.49 -14.39 17.08
C GLY A 96 9.56 -13.18 17.31
N LYS A 97 10.13 -11.98 17.55
CA LYS A 97 9.39 -10.73 17.65
C LYS A 97 9.73 -9.83 16.47
N PHE A 98 8.69 -9.24 15.89
CA PHE A 98 8.84 -8.18 14.91
C PHE A 98 8.82 -6.83 15.62
N GLN A 99 9.64 -5.89 15.13
CA GLN A 99 9.38 -4.48 15.40
C GLN A 99 8.03 -4.09 14.75
N PRO A 100 7.33 -3.08 15.27
CA PRO A 100 6.09 -2.62 14.65
C PRO A 100 6.41 -2.07 13.25
N VAL A 101 6.10 -2.84 12.22
CA VAL A 101 6.28 -2.44 10.82
C VAL A 101 4.92 -2.17 10.20
N THR A 102 4.77 -0.96 9.66
CA THR A 102 3.59 -0.58 8.89
C THR A 102 3.75 -1.03 7.43
N LEU A 103 2.74 -1.74 6.95
CA LEU A 103 2.54 -2.14 5.56
C LEU A 103 1.50 -1.20 4.93
N TYR A 104 1.80 -0.63 3.77
CA TYR A 104 0.91 0.34 3.12
C TYR A 104 0.10 -0.27 1.98
N TYR A 105 -1.12 0.22 1.81
CA TYR A 105 -2.01 -0.11 0.69
C TYR A 105 -1.28 0.00 -0.65
N GLY A 106 -1.31 -1.06 -1.45
CA GLY A 106 -0.68 -1.09 -2.76
C GLY A 106 0.80 -1.47 -2.76
N GLY A 107 1.40 -1.73 -1.60
CA GLY A 107 2.70 -2.41 -1.51
C GLY A 107 2.59 -3.88 -1.94
N ARG A 108 3.67 -4.48 -2.42
CA ARG A 108 3.72 -5.87 -2.87
C ARG A 108 4.55 -6.73 -1.93
N PHE A 109 4.02 -7.88 -1.55
CA PHE A 109 4.77 -8.89 -0.83
C PHE A 109 5.65 -9.66 -1.83
N LEU A 110 6.97 -9.57 -1.68
CA LEU A 110 7.92 -10.24 -2.57
C LEU A 110 8.40 -11.58 -2.05
N GLN A 111 8.41 -11.77 -0.72
CA GLN A 111 8.88 -13.02 -0.10
C GLN A 111 8.26 -13.21 1.28
N GLY A 112 7.95 -14.48 1.59
CA GLY A 112 7.46 -14.92 2.89
C GLY A 112 5.94 -14.84 3.04
N SER A 113 5.45 -15.16 4.23
CA SER A 113 4.06 -14.98 4.64
C SER A 113 3.97 -14.23 5.97
N ALA A 114 2.91 -13.43 6.11
CA ALA A 114 2.65 -12.66 7.31
C ALA A 114 1.16 -12.54 7.62
N MET A 115 0.89 -12.28 8.89
CA MET A 115 -0.41 -11.79 9.37
C MET A 115 -0.26 -10.34 9.80
N ALA A 116 -1.25 -9.53 9.45
CA ALA A 116 -1.26 -8.12 9.77
C ALA A 116 -2.66 -7.67 10.18
N VAL A 117 -2.75 -6.66 11.03
CA VAL A 117 -4.01 -6.02 11.41
C VAL A 117 -4.24 -4.78 10.58
N VAL A 118 -5.45 -4.61 10.05
CA VAL A 118 -5.86 -3.43 9.28
C VAL A 118 -6.03 -2.25 10.23
N VAL A 119 -5.30 -1.16 9.98
CA VAL A 119 -5.35 0.07 10.80
C VAL A 119 -6.02 1.21 10.06
N ALA A 120 -5.83 1.34 8.75
CA ALA A 120 -6.49 2.35 7.94
C ALA A 120 -6.96 1.78 6.58
N ILE A 121 -8.11 2.30 6.12
CA ILE A 121 -8.81 1.84 4.92
C ILE A 121 -9.24 3.04 4.07
N GLY A 122 -9.40 2.82 2.76
CA GLY A 122 -9.91 3.81 1.81
C GLY A 122 -9.31 5.21 1.99
N PRO A 123 -10.11 6.22 2.39
CA PRO A 123 -9.69 7.61 2.51
C PRO A 123 -8.64 7.89 3.59
N ASP A 124 -8.41 6.96 4.51
CA ASP A 124 -7.48 7.14 5.62
C ASP A 124 -6.11 6.49 5.36
N THR A 125 -5.95 5.82 4.21
CA THR A 125 -4.67 5.23 3.81
C THR A 125 -3.63 6.29 3.44
N LEU A 126 -2.35 5.93 3.53
CA LEU A 126 -1.23 6.76 3.10
C LEU A 126 -1.40 7.16 1.62
N VAL A 127 -1.76 6.21 0.75
CA VAL A 127 -2.00 6.48 -0.68
C VAL A 127 -3.09 7.54 -0.86
N ALA A 128 -4.20 7.46 -0.13
CA ALA A 128 -5.24 8.48 -0.20
C ALA A 128 -4.74 9.87 0.22
N SER A 129 -3.90 9.94 1.27
CA SER A 129 -3.24 11.19 1.68
C SER A 129 -2.31 11.73 0.58
N LEU A 130 -1.49 10.88 -0.03
CA LEU A 130 -0.58 11.26 -1.11
C LEU A 130 -1.33 11.76 -2.36
N ILE A 131 -2.46 11.13 -2.71
CA ILE A 131 -3.33 11.57 -3.81
C ILE A 131 -3.90 12.96 -3.52
N ARG A 132 -4.40 13.22 -2.30
CA ARG A 132 -4.91 14.54 -1.90
C ARG A 132 -3.83 15.62 -1.99
N GLN A 133 -2.60 15.28 -1.63
CA GLN A 133 -1.44 16.18 -1.70
C GLN A 133 -0.83 16.28 -3.11
N ARG A 134 -1.38 15.58 -4.11
CA ARG A 134 -0.85 15.48 -5.49
C ARG A 134 0.59 14.94 -5.55
N LYS A 135 0.97 14.10 -4.59
CA LYS A 135 2.27 13.44 -4.49
C LYS A 135 2.28 12.00 -5.03
N PHE A 136 1.10 11.46 -5.37
CA PHE A 136 0.96 10.15 -6.00
C PHE A 136 0.72 10.29 -7.52
N PRO A 137 1.37 9.47 -8.37
CA PRO A 137 2.42 8.50 -8.03
C PRO A 137 3.72 9.22 -7.62
N PRO A 138 4.56 8.60 -6.78
CA PRO A 138 5.88 9.16 -6.47
C PRO A 138 6.66 9.36 -7.78
N ARG A 139 7.42 10.46 -7.86
CA ARG A 139 8.34 10.67 -8.99
C ARG A 139 9.36 9.54 -8.95
N GLU A 140 9.56 8.87 -10.07
CA GLU A 140 10.66 7.92 -10.18
C GLU A 140 11.95 8.71 -9.99
N SER A 141 12.75 8.34 -9.00
CA SER A 141 14.13 8.79 -8.86
C SER A 141 14.84 8.47 -10.17
N VAL A 142 15.00 9.47 -11.02
CA VAL A 142 16.02 9.41 -12.07
C VAL A 142 17.31 9.16 -11.30
N LEU A 143 18.10 8.16 -11.68
CA LEU A 143 19.47 8.04 -11.17
C LEU A 143 20.17 9.36 -11.52
N VAL A 144 20.25 10.28 -10.55
CA VAL A 144 20.80 11.62 -10.77
C VAL A 144 22.29 11.48 -10.98
N GLY A 145 22.70 11.48 -12.25
CA GLY A 145 23.85 12.27 -12.63
C GLY A 145 23.46 13.74 -12.51
N GLU A 146 24.23 14.46 -11.70
CA GLU A 146 24.33 15.92 -11.61
C GLU A 146 23.18 16.67 -10.91
N ASN A 147 23.48 17.03 -9.65
CA ASN A 147 23.26 18.33 -9.03
C ASN A 147 21.91 19.03 -9.25
N ASP A 148 20.91 18.65 -8.46
CA ASP A 148 19.86 19.58 -8.00
C ASP A 148 19.54 19.22 -6.54
N GLU A 149 20.12 19.97 -5.61
CA GLU A 149 20.06 19.74 -4.15
C GLU A 149 18.71 20.13 -3.49
N GLU A 150 17.64 20.37 -4.25
CA GLU A 150 16.36 20.86 -3.69
C GLU A 150 15.15 19.94 -3.83
N ASP A 151 15.24 18.80 -4.50
CA ASP A 151 14.14 17.83 -4.57
C ASP A 151 14.57 16.51 -3.89
N VAL A 152 14.77 16.57 -2.57
CA VAL A 152 14.91 15.36 -1.77
C VAL A 152 13.58 14.61 -1.87
N GLY A 153 13.59 13.51 -2.63
CA GLY A 153 12.52 12.53 -2.65
C GLY A 153 12.07 12.24 -1.22
N ILE A 154 10.81 11.89 -1.02
CA ILE A 154 10.26 11.62 0.31
C ILE A 154 10.91 10.32 0.84
N ALA A 155 12.17 10.41 1.24
CA ALA A 155 12.77 9.58 2.24
C ALA A 155 11.94 9.85 3.49
N LEU A 156 11.10 8.88 3.82
CA LEU A 156 10.17 8.89 4.93
C LEU A 156 10.95 8.71 6.25
N LEU A 157 11.93 9.58 6.50
CA LEU A 157 12.74 9.66 7.72
C LEU A 157 12.20 10.66 8.75
N SER A 158 10.98 11.18 8.59
CA SER A 158 10.37 12.10 9.57
C SER A 158 8.85 12.04 9.63
N LEU A 159 8.27 10.84 9.73
CA LEU A 159 7.02 10.73 10.50
C LEU A 159 7.41 10.39 11.93
N GLU A 160 7.80 11.43 12.67
CA GLU A 160 7.79 11.40 14.12
C GLU A 160 6.44 10.86 14.60
N GLU A 161 6.55 9.98 15.59
CA GLU A 161 5.53 9.47 16.49
C GLU A 161 4.31 10.40 16.55
N THR A 162 3.22 10.02 15.89
CA THR A 162 1.91 10.54 16.29
C THR A 162 1.47 9.71 17.49
N PRO A 163 1.39 10.28 18.71
CA PRO A 163 0.86 9.55 19.84
C PRO A 163 -0.61 9.27 19.56
N ILE A 164 -0.97 8.00 19.61
CA ILE A 164 -2.35 7.54 19.59
C ILE A 164 -2.98 8.10 20.87
N ALA A 165 -3.86 9.09 20.73
CA ALA A 165 -4.70 9.64 21.79
C ALA A 165 -6.11 9.05 21.69
#